data_AF-A0A3P7PBE3-F1
#
_entry.id   AF-A0A3P7PBE3-F1
#
_cell.length_a   1.000
_cell.length_b   1.000
_cell.length_c   1.000
_cell.angle_alpha   90.00
_cell.angle_beta   90.00
_cell.angle_gamma   90.00
#
_symmetry.space_group_name_H-M   'P 1'
#
loop_
_entity.id
_entity.type
_entity.pdbx_description
1 polymer ?
#
loop_
_entity_poly.entity_id
_entity_poly.type
_entity_poly.pdbx_seq_one_letter_code
_entity_poly.pdbx_strand_id
1 'polypeptide(L)' 'MDSVGRATDNNRIERFFRSLKQEKLYIYAYESVNELKTLIQEYMKYYNTERPHQSLGYSTPAEVSKAA' A
#
# COMPACT_ATOMS: atom_id res chain seq x y z
N MET A 1 -26.23 -9.00 -0.11
CA MET A 1 -26.68 -9.00 -1.51
C MET A 1 -26.29 -7.69 -2.19
N ASP A 2 -25.15 -7.51 -2.82
CA ASP A 2 -23.77 -7.98 -2.62
C ASP A 2 -22.93 -6.92 -3.35
N SER A 3 -22.28 -6.03 -2.61
CA SER A 3 -21.43 -4.97 -3.16
C SER A 3 -20.09 -5.57 -3.59
N VAL A 4 -20.12 -6.47 -4.57
CA VAL A 4 -18.92 -7.07 -5.14
C VAL A 4 -18.60 -6.30 -6.42
N GLY A 5 -17.49 -5.55 -6.40
CA GLY A 5 -16.90 -4.94 -7.61
C GLY A 5 -17.22 -3.46 -7.87
N ARG A 6 -17.56 -2.65 -6.86
CA ARG A 6 -17.66 -1.19 -7.09
C ARG A 6 -16.26 -0.58 -7.19
N ALA A 7 -16.10 0.40 -8.08
CA ALA A 7 -14.86 1.17 -8.20
C ALA A 7 -14.43 1.82 -6.86
N THR A 8 -15.38 2.13 -5.98
CA THR A 8 -15.13 2.63 -4.63
C THR A 8 -14.40 1.63 -3.73
N ASP A 9 -14.65 0.33 -3.92
CA ASP A 9 -14.04 -0.73 -3.12
C ASP A 9 -12.58 -0.94 -3.54
N ASN A 10 -12.27 -0.74 -4.84
CA ASN A 10 -10.94 -0.97 -5.40
C ASN A 10 -9.99 0.24 -5.29
N ASN A 11 -10.51 1.45 -5.08
CA ASN A 11 -9.70 2.68 -5.07
C ASN A 11 -8.51 2.62 -4.08
N ARG A 12 -8.71 2.01 -2.90
CA ARG A 12 -7.64 1.88 -1.89
C ARG A 12 -6.48 1.02 -2.40
N ILE A 13 -6.79 -0.13 -2.98
CA ILE A 13 -5.79 -1.07 -3.46
C ILE A 13 -5.12 -0.57 -4.75
N GLU A 14 -5.87 0.11 -5.62
CA GLU A 14 -5.32 0.78 -6.81
C GLU A 14 -4.31 1.86 -6.42
N ARG A 15 -4.64 2.71 -5.43
CA ARG A 15 -3.72 3.74 -4.92
C ARG A 15 -2.47 3.14 -4.28
N PHE A 16 -2.61 2.03 -3.55
CA PHE A 16 -1.48 1.28 -3.02
C PHE A 16 -0.56 0.79 -4.15
N PHE A 17 -1.11 0.06 -5.14
CA PHE A 17 -0.31 -0.48 -6.24
C PHE A 17 0.34 0.61 -7.09
N ARG A 18 -0.32 1.75 -7.29
CA ARG A 18 0.28 2.90 -7.96
C ARG A 18 1.50 3.41 -7.21
N SER A 19 1.39 3.59 -5.89
CA SER A 19 2.49 4.07 -5.05
C SER A 19 3.67 3.08 -5.06
N LEU A 20 3.41 1.79 -4.84
CA LEU A 20 4.43 0.74 -4.87
C LEU A 20 5.18 0.71 -6.21
N LYS A 21 4.43 0.74 -7.33
CA LYS A 21 5.04 0.72 -8.66
C LYS A 21 5.94 1.93 -8.90
N GLN A 22 5.44 3.12 -8.61
CA GLN A 22 6.18 4.37 -8.83
C GLN A 22 7.39 4.51 -7.93
N GLU A 23 7.25 4.19 -6.64
CA GLU A 23 8.30 4.45 -5.65
C GLU A 23 9.35 3.33 -5.60
N LYS A 24 9.00 2.09 -6.00
CA LYS A 24 9.90 0.93 -5.87
C LYS A 24 10.09 0.14 -7.16
N LEU A 25 9.04 -0.21 -7.89
CA LEU A 25 9.18 -1.16 -9.01
C LEU A 25 9.70 -0.53 -10.30
N TYR A 26 9.46 0.77 -10.53
CA TYR A 26 9.92 1.45 -11.75
C TYR A 26 11.30 2.10 -11.61
N ILE A 27 11.76 2.33 -10.37
CA ILE A 27 13.03 3.02 -10.11
C ILE A 27 14.17 2.02 -9.89
N TYR A 28 13.88 0.84 -9.37
CA TYR A 28 14.88 -0.15 -8.98
C TYR A 28 14.73 -1.44 -9.79
N ALA A 29 15.87 -2.05 -10.13
CA ALA A 29 15.94 -3.40 -10.65
C ALA A 29 16.26 -4.38 -9.52
N TYR A 30 15.73 -5.59 -9.60
CA TYR A 30 15.93 -6.65 -8.61
C TYR A 30 16.52 -7.87 -9.30
N GLU A 31 17.52 -8.47 -8.67
CA GLU A 31 18.27 -9.59 -9.23
C GLU A 31 17.60 -10.93 -8.95
N SER A 32 16.69 -10.98 -7.97
CA SER A 32 15.97 -12.20 -7.62
C SER A 32 14.53 -11.96 -7.15
N VAL A 33 13.71 -13.00 -7.28
CA VAL A 33 12.34 -13.02 -6.73
C VAL A 33 12.35 -12.89 -5.20
N ASN A 34 13.38 -13.42 -4.52
CA ASN A 34 13.49 -13.32 -3.06
C ASN A 34 13.72 -11.89 -2.62
N GLU A 35 14.61 -11.16 -3.29
CA GLU A 35 14.85 -9.74 -3.05
C GLU A 35 13.57 -8.92 -3.23
N LEU A 36 12.85 -9.15 -4.33
CA LEU A 36 11.57 -8.48 -4.58
C LEU A 36 10.54 -8.78 -3.48
N LYS A 37 10.47 -10.02 -2.99
CA LYS A 37 9.57 -10.39 -1.88
C LYS A 37 9.92 -9.65 -0.60
N THR A 38 11.20 -9.59 -0.24
CA THR A 38 11.67 -8.86 0.96
C THR A 38 11.30 -7.38 0.86
N LEU A 39 11.56 -6.75 -0.28
CA LEU A 39 11.18 -5.36 -0.48
C LEU A 39 9.67 -5.14 -0.35
N ILE A 40 8.86 -6.01 -0.94
CA ILE A 40 7.39 -5.86 -0.86
C ILE A 40 6.94 -5.95 0.60
N GLN A 41 7.53 -6.85 1.40
CA GLN A 41 7.24 -6.95 2.83
C GLN A 41 7.63 -5.68 3.58
N GLU A 42 8.83 -5.16 3.35
CA GLU A 42 9.32 -3.92 3.96
C GLU A 42 8.45 -2.72 3.56
N TYR A 43 8.11 -2.61 2.27
CA TYR A 43 7.25 -1.54 1.77
C TYR A 43 5.84 -1.63 2.34
N MET A 44 5.28 -2.84 2.49
CA MET A 44 3.97 -3.01 3.13
C MET A 44 4.01 -2.60 4.60
N LYS A 45 5.08 -2.89 5.33
CA LYS A 45 5.25 -2.42 6.71
C LYS A 45 5.28 -0.89 6.73
N TYR A 46 6.17 -0.28 5.97
CA TYR A 46 6.29 1.18 5.86
C TYR A 46 4.96 1.86 5.49
N TYR A 47 4.29 1.37 4.43
CA TYR A 47 3.04 1.96 3.94
C TYR A 47 1.92 1.94 5.00
N ASN A 48 1.88 0.89 5.82
CA ASN A 48 0.84 0.70 6.84
C ASN A 48 1.16 1.34 8.19
N THR A 49 2.43 1.46 8.58
CA THR A 49 2.80 1.88 9.94
C THR A 49 3.54 3.21 10.02
N GLU A 50 4.09 3.69 8.91
CA GLU A 50 4.99 4.85 8.92
C GLU A 50 4.56 5.95 7.94
N ARG A 51 3.96 5.58 6.80
CA ARG A 51 3.53 6.55 5.78
C ARG A 51 2.22 7.24 6.19
N PRO A 52 2.21 8.57 6.41
CA PRO A 52 0.97 9.31 6.62
C PRO A 52 0.20 9.45 5.30
N HIS A 53 -1.13 9.32 5.34
CA HIS A 53 -1.98 9.46 4.16
C HIS A 53 -2.93 10.63 4.32
N GLN A 54 -2.93 11.56 3.36
CA GLN A 54 -3.82 12.73 3.37
C GLN A 54 -5.30 12.35 3.50
N SER A 55 -5.73 11.25 2.87
CA SER A 55 -7.10 10.75 2.97
C SER A 55 -7.49 10.23 4.35
N LEU A 56 -6.51 10.01 5.23
CA LEU A 56 -6.67 9.58 6.61
C LEU A 56 -6.35 10.71 7.61
N GLY A 57 -6.41 11.98 7.18
CA GLY A 57 -6.05 13.10 8.05
C GLY A 57 -4.57 13.13 8.43
N TYR A 58 -3.70 12.62 7.54
CA TYR A 58 -2.27 12.40 7.79
C TYR A 58 -1.94 11.36 8.87
N SER A 59 -2.89 10.52 9.26
CA SER A 59 -2.61 9.28 9.99
C SER A 59 -2.16 8.15 9.06
N THR A 60 -1.54 7.14 9.65
CA THR A 60 -1.17 5.88 9.03
C THR A 60 -2.35 4.90 9.03
N PRO A 61 -2.40 3.91 8.12
CA PRO A 61 -3.46 2.91 8.10
C PRO A 61 -3.55 2.12 9.41
N ALA A 62 -2.42 1.83 10.06
CA ALA A 62 -2.38 1.13 11.34
C ALA A 62 -2.99 1.95 12.48
N GLU A 63 -2.83 3.27 12.49
CA GLU A 63 -3.44 4.13 13.51
C GLU A 63 -4.96 4.15 13.38
N VAL A 64 -5.48 4.30 12.16
CA VAL A 64 -6.93 4.35 11.91
C VAL A 64 -7.58 2.98 12.12
N SER A 65 -6.89 1.89 11.78
CA SER A 65 -7.40 0.53 12.00
C SER A 65 -7.46 0.13 13.47
N LYS A 66 -6.60 0.68 14.34
CA LYS A 66 -6.63 0.41 15.79
C LYS A 66 -7.65 1.27 16.54
N ALA A 67 -8.09 2.37 15.93
CA ALA A 67 -9.06 3.29 16.49
C ALA A 67 -10.53 2.90 16.17
N ALA A 68 -10.74 1.80 15.44
CA ALA A 68 -12.04 1.28 15.02
C ALA A 68 -12.44 0.03 15.82
#